data_AF-A0AAV6XXY2-F1
#
_entry.id   AF-A0AAV6XXY2-F1
#
_cell.length_a   1.000
_cell.length_b   1.000
_cell.length_c   1.000
_cell.angle_alpha   90.00
_cell.angle_beta   90.00
_cell.angle_gamma   90.00
#
_symmetry.space_group_name_H-M   'P 1'
#
loop_
_entity.id
_entity.type
_entity.pdbx_description
1 polymer ?
#
loop_
_entity_poly.entity_id
_entity_poly.type
_entity_poly.pdbx_seq_one_letter_code
_entity_poly.pdbx_strand_id
1 'polypeptide(L)'
;MENDSEVSSSVVSKSDRKNISFVWKKFERFSENGKEKAKCNNCGQIYASGASGTTNLKRHIREICPFRDQSAVEVQNNEFDQSSFREKVAKAMIKHNYPFKFVEHEGIRDVFSYLNPRVQHVSRNTAKNDILRIYEMEKEKIKEILASTTSRICLTSDLWSSLVSNGYMAITAHYVDNNWVLQKKLLIFRHLPPPHGGQNVGERLITFLQEWGIESKIFTITLDNAKYNDGVVDLLRNHLSLTNSLLCDGV
;
A
#
# COMPACT_ATOMS: atom_id res chain seq x y z
N MET A 1 18.23 60.41 -37.68
CA MET A 1 18.76 59.43 -36.73
C MET A 1 18.06 58.10 -37.06
N GLU A 2 18.28 57.49 -38.24
CA GLU A 2 19.55 56.99 -38.81
C GLU A 2 20.40 56.26 -37.75
N ASN A 3 20.95 55.07 -37.96
CA ASN A 3 20.78 53.98 -38.92
C ASN A 3 21.61 52.83 -38.34
N ASP A 4 21.35 51.60 -38.77
CA ASP A 4 22.19 50.42 -38.49
C ASP A 4 23.69 50.63 -38.77
N SER A 5 24.56 49.99 -37.98
CA SER A 5 25.87 49.54 -38.48
C SER A 5 26.48 48.42 -37.61
N GLU A 6 26.35 47.19 -38.11
CA GLU A 6 27.28 46.08 -37.87
C GLU A 6 28.69 46.42 -38.38
N VAL A 7 29.73 46.01 -37.64
CA VAL A 7 31.07 45.62 -38.15
C VAL A 7 31.60 44.54 -37.19
N SER A 8 31.46 43.25 -37.47
CA SER A 8 32.21 42.37 -38.39
C SER A 8 33.58 41.86 -37.89
N SER A 9 33.59 40.54 -37.62
CA SER A 9 34.71 39.58 -37.75
C SER A 9 35.90 39.69 -36.76
N SER A 10 36.40 38.61 -36.18
CA SER A 10 36.91 37.46 -36.93
C SER A 10 36.88 36.16 -36.11
N VAL A 11 36.11 35.21 -36.63
CA VAL A 11 36.34 33.79 -36.40
C VAL A 11 37.60 33.42 -37.20
N VAL A 12 38.69 33.09 -36.51
CA VAL A 12 39.76 32.27 -37.10
C VAL A 12 39.60 30.86 -36.57
N SER A 13 39.04 30.02 -37.45
CA SER A 13 38.91 28.59 -37.28
C SER A 13 40.26 27.90 -37.52
N LYS A 14 40.67 27.01 -36.61
CA LYS A 14 41.47 25.82 -36.95
C LYS A 14 41.07 24.64 -36.06
N SER A 15 40.23 23.79 -36.64
CA SER A 15 40.38 22.33 -36.77
C SER A 15 40.69 21.47 -35.53
N ASP A 16 39.88 20.39 -35.44
CA ASP A 16 40.24 19.04 -34.97
C ASP A 16 40.06 18.65 -33.49
N ARG A 17 38.87 18.09 -33.23
CA ARG A 17 38.61 16.66 -32.88
C ARG A 17 37.46 16.56 -31.87
N LYS A 18 36.33 16.03 -32.35
CA LYS A 18 35.25 15.50 -31.50
C LYS A 18 35.82 14.36 -30.64
N ASN A 19 36.24 14.68 -29.42
CA ASN A 19 36.38 13.75 -28.31
C ASN A 19 36.35 14.55 -27.00
N ILE A 20 35.18 15.11 -26.69
CA ILE A 20 34.95 15.82 -25.42
C ILE A 20 34.83 14.75 -24.33
N SER A 21 35.99 14.34 -23.81
CA SER A 21 36.09 13.42 -22.67
C SER A 21 35.17 13.88 -21.53
N PHE A 22 34.41 12.96 -20.91
CA PHE A 22 33.44 13.25 -19.83
C PHE A 22 34.03 14.07 -18.68
N VAL A 23 35.35 14.00 -18.50
CA VAL A 23 36.15 14.77 -17.55
C VAL A 23 35.84 16.25 -17.60
N TRP A 24 35.56 16.80 -18.79
CA TRP A 24 35.29 18.22 -18.98
C TRP A 24 33.96 18.69 -18.40
N LYS A 25 33.07 17.78 -17.97
CA LYS A 25 31.91 18.13 -17.14
C LYS A 25 32.29 18.49 -15.70
N LYS A 26 33.50 18.13 -15.28
CA LYS A 26 33.99 18.20 -13.89
C LYS A 26 35.19 19.14 -13.73
N PHE A 27 35.65 19.74 -14.83
CA PHE A 27 36.82 20.61 -14.87
C PHE A 27 36.56 21.83 -15.75
N GLU A 28 37.03 22.98 -15.30
CA GLU A 28 37.03 24.23 -16.05
C GLU A 28 38.36 24.40 -16.79
N ARG A 29 38.30 24.70 -18.09
CA ARG A 29 39.49 24.99 -18.91
C ARG A 29 39.83 26.47 -18.86
N PHE A 30 41.10 26.79 -18.72
CA PHE A 30 41.59 28.15 -18.84
C PHE A 30 43.03 28.15 -19.37
N SER A 31 43.45 29.28 -19.92
CA SER A 31 44.82 29.49 -20.40
C SER A 31 45.51 30.49 -19.51
N GLU A 32 46.70 30.14 -19.03
CA GLU A 32 47.52 31.01 -18.19
C GLU A 32 48.95 31.03 -18.75
N ASN A 33 49.45 32.22 -19.09
CA ASN A 33 50.76 32.43 -19.72
C ASN A 33 50.97 31.59 -21.00
N GLY A 34 49.94 31.51 -21.85
CA GLY A 34 49.99 30.79 -23.12
C GLY A 34 49.96 29.26 -23.00
N LYS A 35 49.74 28.70 -21.80
CA LYS A 35 49.61 27.26 -21.56
C LYS A 35 48.19 26.92 -21.13
N GLU A 36 47.60 25.91 -21.76
CA GLU A 36 46.29 25.39 -21.40
C GLU A 36 46.35 24.59 -20.09
N LYS A 37 45.42 24.92 -19.18
CA LYS A 37 45.26 24.30 -17.85
C LYS A 37 43.81 23.94 -17.58
N ALA A 38 43.61 23.06 -16.61
CA ALA A 38 42.30 22.59 -16.17
C ALA A 38 42.19 22.66 -14.65
N LYS A 39 41.14 23.31 -14.13
CA LYS A 39 40.85 23.41 -12.70
C LYS A 39 39.74 22.44 -12.33
N CYS A 40 39.93 21.65 -11.27
CA CYS A 40 38.91 20.73 -10.77
C CYS A 40 37.77 21.52 -10.08
N ASN A 41 36.53 21.29 -10.48
CA ASN A 41 35.38 22.02 -9.94
C ASN A 41 35.05 21.64 -8.49
N ASN A 42 35.50 20.49 -8.00
CA ASN A 42 35.22 20.02 -6.63
C ASN A 42 36.29 20.44 -5.61
N CYS A 43 37.58 20.34 -5.95
CA CYS A 43 38.67 20.65 -5.02
C CYS A 43 39.51 21.86 -5.40
N GLY A 44 39.26 22.47 -6.56
CA GLY A 44 39.98 23.66 -7.03
C GLY A 44 41.41 23.42 -7.54
N GLN A 45 41.92 22.18 -7.48
CA GLN A 45 43.28 21.84 -7.93
C GLN A 45 43.47 22.06 -9.43
N ILE A 46 44.62 22.60 -9.83
CA ILE A 46 44.94 22.99 -11.20
C ILE A 46 45.93 21.98 -11.81
N TYR A 47 45.62 21.54 -13.02
CA TYR A 47 46.39 20.58 -13.79
C TYR A 47 46.78 21.18 -15.15
N ALA A 48 47.93 20.78 -15.68
CA ALA A 48 48.26 21.07 -17.07
C ALA A 48 47.33 20.27 -18.01
N SER A 49 46.81 20.93 -19.03
CA SER A 49 45.90 20.34 -20.02
C SER A 49 46.37 20.69 -21.43
N GLY A 50 47.48 20.09 -21.88
CA GLY A 50 47.95 20.23 -23.26
C GLY A 50 47.46 19.11 -24.18
N ALA A 51 48.05 19.02 -25.38
CA ALA A 51 47.75 18.02 -26.42
C ALA A 51 47.94 16.52 -26.01
N SER A 52 48.39 16.24 -24.79
CA SER A 52 48.77 14.91 -24.29
C SER A 52 47.61 14.09 -23.68
N GLY A 53 46.36 14.53 -23.84
CA GLY A 53 45.16 13.79 -23.40
C GLY A 53 44.74 14.04 -21.95
N THR A 54 43.57 13.49 -21.55
CA THR A 54 42.90 13.79 -20.26
C THR A 54 43.18 12.79 -19.13
N THR A 55 44.20 11.94 -19.27
CA THR A 55 44.48 10.82 -18.36
C THR A 55 44.80 11.27 -16.93
N ASN A 56 45.56 12.36 -16.77
CA ASN A 56 45.87 12.94 -15.46
C ASN A 56 44.59 13.41 -14.72
N LEU A 57 43.66 14.04 -15.44
CA LEU A 57 42.38 14.50 -14.92
C LEU A 57 41.46 13.33 -14.58
N LYS A 58 41.42 12.28 -15.42
CA LYS A 58 40.66 11.04 -15.13
C LYS A 58 41.16 10.36 -13.87
N ARG A 59 42.48 10.25 -13.71
CA ARG A 59 43.11 9.67 -12.52
C ARG A 59 42.75 10.48 -11.28
N HIS A 60 42.81 11.82 -11.37
CA HIS A 60 42.40 12.69 -10.26
C HIS A 60 40.94 12.43 -9.83
N ILE A 61 39.98 12.39 -10.77
CA ILE A 61 38.57 12.12 -10.45
C ILE A 61 38.41 10.74 -9.80
N ARG A 62 39.20 9.75 -10.19
CA ARG A 62 39.04 8.38 -9.71
C ARG A 62 39.67 8.15 -8.33
N GLU A 63 40.87 8.66 -8.11
CA GLU A 63 41.72 8.26 -6.99
C GLU A 63 41.86 9.32 -5.90
N ILE A 64 41.80 10.60 -6.27
CA ILE A 64 42.11 11.71 -5.35
C ILE A 64 40.84 12.48 -4.98
N CYS A 65 39.97 12.70 -5.97
CA CYS A 65 38.78 13.52 -5.83
C CYS A 65 37.57 12.85 -6.50
N PRO A 66 37.10 11.71 -5.96
CA PRO A 66 35.85 11.11 -6.40
C PRO A 66 34.71 12.10 -6.16
N PHE A 67 34.24 12.69 -7.26
CA PHE A 67 33.02 13.49 -7.26
C PHE A 67 31.88 12.61 -6.75
N ARG A 68 31.50 12.78 -5.48
CA ARG A 68 30.20 12.31 -5.00
C ARG A 68 29.17 13.17 -5.70
N ASP A 69 28.36 12.54 -6.54
CA ASP A 69 27.30 13.23 -7.26
C ASP A 69 26.25 13.70 -6.24
N GLN A 70 26.37 14.94 -5.77
CA GLN A 70 25.34 15.53 -4.92
C GLN A 70 24.01 15.72 -5.68
N SER A 71 24.02 15.58 -7.01
CA SER A 71 22.83 15.60 -7.87
C SER A 71 21.96 14.35 -7.78
N ALA A 72 22.37 13.31 -7.04
CA ALA A 72 21.59 12.09 -6.86
C ALA A 72 21.02 11.93 -5.44
N VAL A 73 20.99 13.00 -4.64
CA VAL A 73 19.97 13.10 -3.59
C VAL A 73 18.81 13.83 -4.24
N GLU A 74 17.97 13.09 -4.95
CA GLU A 74 16.58 13.50 -5.08
C GLU A 74 16.07 13.64 -3.64
N VAL A 75 16.08 14.86 -3.13
CA VAL A 75 15.21 15.21 -2.00
C VAL A 75 13.83 14.99 -2.59
N GLN A 76 13.30 13.78 -2.44
CA GLN A 76 11.89 13.53 -2.63
C GLN A 76 11.22 14.55 -1.72
N ASN A 77 10.68 15.59 -2.34
CA ASN A 77 9.88 16.59 -1.67
C ASN A 77 8.55 15.86 -1.37
N ASN A 78 8.59 14.93 -0.42
CA ASN A 78 7.44 14.20 0.06
C ASN A 78 6.65 15.19 0.89
N GLU A 79 5.87 16.01 0.19
CA GLU A 79 4.86 16.84 0.81
C GLU A 79 4.00 15.96 1.71
N PHE A 80 3.73 16.45 2.91
CA PHE A 80 2.95 15.73 3.89
C PHE A 80 1.53 15.50 3.36
N ASP A 81 1.18 14.23 3.11
CA ASP A 81 -0.18 13.82 2.77
C ASP A 81 -0.96 13.39 4.02
N GLN A 82 -1.95 14.20 4.38
CA GLN A 82 -2.87 13.94 5.49
C GLN A 82 -3.64 12.63 5.30
N SER A 83 -3.94 12.23 4.06
CA SER A 83 -4.68 10.99 3.78
C SER A 83 -3.85 9.76 4.09
N SER A 84 -2.59 9.73 3.65
CA SER A 84 -1.61 8.68 3.99
C SER A 84 -1.37 8.60 5.49
N PHE A 85 -1.27 9.74 6.18
CA PHE A 85 -1.17 9.78 7.64
C PHE A 85 -2.37 9.10 8.30
N ARG A 86 -3.60 9.48 7.92
CA ARG A 86 -4.83 8.88 8.45
C ARG A 86 -4.91 7.38 8.22
N GLU A 87 -4.57 6.93 7.02
CA GLU A 87 -4.56 5.51 6.68
C GLU A 87 -3.56 4.73 7.55
N LYS A 88 -2.35 5.25 7.73
CA LYS A 88 -1.32 4.61 8.58
C LYS A 88 -1.76 4.54 10.03
N VAL A 89 -2.34 5.62 10.58
CA VAL A 89 -2.87 5.63 11.95
C VAL A 89 -4.00 4.62 12.11
N ALA A 90 -4.96 4.59 11.19
CA ALA A 90 -6.07 3.63 11.23
C ALA A 90 -5.56 2.17 11.15
N LYS A 91 -4.60 1.88 10.27
CA LYS A 91 -3.94 0.56 10.19
C LYS A 91 -3.23 0.19 11.49
N ALA A 92 -2.53 1.13 12.13
CA ALA A 92 -1.89 0.89 13.42
C ALA A 92 -2.93 0.60 14.52
N MET A 93 -4.03 1.34 14.55
CA MET A 93 -5.13 1.10 15.49
C MET A 93 -5.76 -0.28 15.31
N ILE A 94 -5.98 -0.72 14.07
CA ILE A 94 -6.47 -2.08 13.78
C ILE A 94 -5.45 -3.12 14.26
N LYS A 95 -4.18 -2.98 13.86
CA LYS A 95 -3.12 -3.95 14.15
C LYS A 95 -2.90 -4.16 15.66
N HIS A 96 -3.03 -3.08 16.44
CA HIS A 96 -2.77 -3.10 17.88
C HIS A 96 -4.04 -3.02 18.73
N ASN A 97 -5.22 -3.14 18.10
CA ASN A 97 -6.51 -3.06 18.77
C ASN A 97 -6.66 -1.83 19.69
N TYR A 98 -6.22 -0.67 19.21
CA TYR A 98 -6.30 0.56 19.99
C TYR A 98 -7.74 1.09 20.04
N PRO A 99 -8.17 1.67 21.19
CA PRO A 99 -9.49 2.29 21.29
C PRO A 99 -9.60 3.48 20.32
N PHE A 100 -10.79 3.76 19.80
CA PHE A 100 -10.99 4.92 18.90
C PHE A 100 -10.57 6.26 19.52
N LYS A 101 -10.56 6.37 20.84
CA LYS A 101 -10.12 7.56 21.57
C LYS A 101 -8.60 7.79 21.50
N PHE A 102 -7.82 6.78 21.10
CA PHE A 102 -6.35 6.84 21.02
C PHE A 102 -5.87 8.12 20.33
N VAL A 103 -6.43 8.46 19.17
CA VAL A 103 -6.06 9.63 18.36
C VAL A 103 -6.36 10.98 19.02
N GLU A 104 -7.12 10.99 20.10
CA GLU A 104 -7.48 12.17 20.87
C GLU A 104 -6.64 12.34 22.13
N HIS A 105 -5.80 11.36 22.47
CA HIS A 105 -4.93 11.45 23.64
C HIS A 105 -3.88 12.54 23.42
N GLU A 106 -3.66 13.38 24.44
CA GLU A 106 -2.73 14.52 24.36
C GLU A 106 -1.32 14.07 23.97
N GLY A 107 -0.82 12.98 24.56
CA GLY A 107 0.54 12.49 24.30
C GLY A 107 0.76 12.04 22.86
N ILE A 108 -0.23 11.39 22.21
CA ILE A 108 -0.05 11.00 20.81
C ILE A 108 -0.17 12.20 19.88
N ARG A 109 -1.02 13.17 20.21
CA ARG A 109 -1.16 14.41 19.45
C ARG A 109 0.13 15.23 19.51
N ASP A 110 0.75 15.31 20.68
CA ASP A 110 2.05 15.95 20.85
C ASP A 110 3.12 15.31 19.96
N VAL A 111 3.21 13.96 19.99
CA VAL A 111 4.12 13.22 19.10
C VAL A 111 3.84 13.52 17.63
N PHE A 112 2.58 13.52 17.19
CA PHE A 112 2.25 13.81 15.79
C PHE A 112 2.60 15.24 15.36
N SER A 113 2.35 16.22 16.21
CA SER A 113 2.71 17.62 15.96
C SER A 113 4.22 17.86 15.94
N TYR A 114 4.96 17.17 16.80
CA TYR A 114 6.42 17.18 16.80
C TYR A 114 6.99 16.61 15.50
N LEU A 115 6.44 15.48 15.02
CA LEU A 115 6.90 14.84 13.79
C LEU A 115 6.62 15.67 12.54
N ASN A 116 5.46 16.33 12.47
CA ASN A 116 5.15 17.23 11.36
C ASN A 116 4.12 18.30 11.76
N PRO A 117 4.49 19.60 11.73
CA PRO A 117 3.59 20.70 12.09
C PRO A 117 2.35 20.85 11.22
N ARG A 118 2.32 20.24 10.02
CA ARG A 118 1.16 20.28 9.11
C ARG A 118 0.11 19.21 9.42
N VAL A 119 0.36 18.31 10.37
CA VAL A 119 -0.60 17.26 10.75
C VAL A 119 -1.87 17.91 11.28
N GLN A 120 -3.00 17.52 10.69
CA GLN A 120 -4.31 17.82 11.25
C GLN A 120 -4.72 16.66 12.17
N HIS A 121 -4.93 16.96 13.45
CA HIS A 121 -5.38 15.94 14.40
C HIS A 121 -6.76 15.41 14.01
N VAL A 122 -6.93 14.09 14.15
CA VAL A 122 -8.20 13.43 13.87
C VAL A 122 -9.04 13.26 15.12
N SER A 123 -10.36 13.22 14.93
CA SER A 123 -11.30 12.86 15.98
C SER A 123 -11.48 11.35 16.05
N ARG A 124 -12.00 10.86 17.18
CA ARG A 124 -12.43 9.46 17.34
C ARG A 124 -13.43 9.01 16.27
N ASN A 125 -14.30 9.91 15.82
CA ASN A 125 -15.33 9.61 14.81
C ASN A 125 -14.69 9.48 13.42
N THR A 126 -13.74 10.35 13.10
CA THR A 126 -12.95 10.27 11.87
C THR A 126 -12.15 8.96 11.84
N ALA A 127 -11.46 8.61 12.92
CA ALA A 127 -10.71 7.37 13.03
C ALA A 127 -11.60 6.13 12.89
N LYS A 128 -12.78 6.13 13.52
CA LYS A 128 -13.80 5.07 13.34
C LYS A 128 -14.20 4.93 11.86
N ASN A 129 -14.51 6.04 11.19
CA ASN A 129 -14.90 6.03 9.78
C ASN A 129 -13.75 5.55 8.88
N ASP A 130 -12.51 5.92 9.17
CA ASP A 130 -11.34 5.41 8.44
C ASP A 130 -11.16 3.90 8.60
N ILE A 131 -11.34 3.38 9.82
CA ILE A 131 -11.28 1.94 10.09
C ILE A 131 -12.42 1.20 9.37
N LEU A 132 -13.64 1.74 9.39
CA LEU A 132 -14.78 1.17 8.66
C LEU A 132 -14.55 1.16 7.14
N ARG A 133 -13.96 2.23 6.60
CA ARG A 133 -13.59 2.29 5.18
C ARG A 133 -12.56 1.21 4.83
N ILE A 134 -11.54 1.01 5.66
CA ILE A 134 -10.56 -0.07 5.48
C ILE A 134 -11.26 -1.43 5.53
N TYR A 135 -12.17 -1.64 6.48
CA TYR A 135 -12.95 -2.87 6.58
C TYR A 135 -13.75 -3.15 5.29
N GLU A 136 -14.51 -2.19 4.77
CA GLU A 136 -15.28 -2.40 3.53
C GLU A 136 -14.36 -2.67 2.33
N MET A 137 -13.22 -1.97 2.23
CA MET A 137 -12.23 -2.25 1.18
C MET A 137 -11.65 -3.66 1.27
N GLU A 138 -11.27 -4.12 2.46
CA GLU A 138 -10.74 -5.48 2.65
C GLU A 138 -11.81 -6.55 2.47
N LYS A 139 -13.06 -6.26 2.83
CA LYS A 139 -14.21 -7.14 2.60
C LYS A 139 -14.43 -7.39 1.11
N GLU A 140 -14.45 -6.34 0.28
CA GLU A 140 -14.61 -6.50 -1.17
C GLU A 140 -13.44 -7.27 -1.80
N LYS A 141 -12.20 -7.03 -1.36
CA LYS A 141 -11.05 -7.86 -1.80
C LYS A 141 -11.24 -9.35 -1.48
N ILE A 142 -11.73 -9.67 -0.28
CA ILE A 142 -12.00 -11.07 0.09
C ILE A 142 -13.12 -11.63 -0.78
N LYS A 143 -14.18 -10.87 -1.08
CA LYS A 143 -15.24 -11.32 -1.99
C LYS A 143 -14.70 -11.61 -3.39
N GLU A 144 -13.82 -10.76 -3.93
CA GLU A 144 -13.14 -11.00 -5.21
C GLU A 144 -12.28 -12.28 -5.18
N ILE A 145 -11.53 -12.51 -4.10
CA ILE A 145 -10.74 -13.73 -3.90
C ILE A 145 -11.66 -14.97 -3.86
N LEU A 146 -12.74 -14.92 -3.07
CA LEU A 146 -13.69 -16.02 -2.95
C LEU A 146 -14.41 -16.28 -4.27
N ALA A 147 -14.77 -15.25 -5.03
CA ALA A 147 -15.39 -15.38 -6.35
C ALA A 147 -14.45 -16.04 -7.36
N SER A 148 -13.18 -15.63 -7.40
CA SER A 148 -12.16 -16.14 -8.33
C SER A 148 -11.57 -17.51 -7.95
N THR A 149 -11.70 -17.93 -6.70
CA THR A 149 -11.23 -19.25 -6.23
C THR A 149 -11.97 -20.38 -6.96
N THR A 150 -11.28 -21.37 -7.49
CA THR A 150 -11.94 -22.50 -8.18
C THR A 150 -12.48 -23.56 -7.23
N SER A 151 -11.91 -23.67 -6.02
CA SER A 151 -12.40 -24.59 -4.99
C SER A 151 -13.78 -24.18 -4.48
N ARG A 152 -14.50 -25.17 -3.95
CA ARG A 152 -15.66 -24.93 -3.09
C ARG A 152 -15.21 -24.39 -1.72
N ILE A 153 -16.17 -23.88 -0.95
CA ILE A 153 -15.95 -23.24 0.35
C ILE A 153 -16.64 -24.05 1.44
N CYS A 154 -15.90 -24.43 2.47
CA CYS A 154 -16.44 -25.01 3.70
C CYS A 154 -16.64 -23.90 4.73
N LEU A 155 -17.78 -23.88 5.41
CA LEU A 155 -18.09 -22.89 6.43
C LEU A 155 -18.04 -23.52 7.82
N THR A 156 -17.56 -22.78 8.80
CA THR A 156 -17.81 -23.06 10.22
C THR A 156 -18.57 -21.88 10.79
N SER A 157 -19.71 -22.13 11.43
CA SER A 157 -20.47 -21.11 12.14
C SER A 157 -20.43 -21.38 13.64
N ASP A 158 -20.20 -20.31 14.41
CA ASP A 158 -20.24 -20.33 15.86
C ASP A 158 -21.22 -19.26 16.33
N LEU A 159 -22.12 -19.63 17.23
CA LEU A 159 -23.11 -18.74 17.83
C LEU A 159 -22.96 -18.81 19.33
N TRP A 160 -22.71 -17.64 19.93
CA TRP A 160 -22.57 -17.55 21.38
C TRP A 160 -23.33 -16.33 21.91
N SER A 161 -23.69 -16.40 23.19
CA SER A 161 -24.20 -15.27 23.94
C SER A 161 -23.05 -14.60 24.68
N SER A 162 -23.00 -13.26 24.65
CA SER A 162 -22.11 -12.51 25.52
C SER A 162 -22.56 -12.59 26.98
N LEU A 163 -21.73 -12.09 27.90
CA LEU A 163 -22.04 -12.00 29.33
C LEU A 163 -23.31 -11.18 29.64
N VAL A 164 -23.74 -10.33 28.71
CA VAL A 164 -24.96 -9.51 28.83
C VAL A 164 -26.11 -10.05 27.98
N SER A 165 -26.04 -11.34 27.61
CA SER A 165 -27.07 -12.07 26.85
C SER A 165 -27.31 -11.54 25.42
N ASN A 166 -26.35 -10.83 24.84
CA ASN A 166 -26.41 -10.47 23.42
C ASN A 166 -25.88 -11.63 22.57
N GLY A 167 -26.67 -12.09 21.60
CA GLY A 167 -26.23 -13.10 20.65
C GLY A 167 -25.21 -12.55 19.65
N TYR A 168 -24.22 -13.35 19.30
CA TYR A 168 -23.28 -13.08 18.23
C TYR A 168 -23.14 -14.31 17.34
N MET A 169 -22.89 -14.06 16.06
CA MET A 169 -22.59 -15.10 15.09
C MET A 169 -21.24 -14.79 14.44
N ALA A 170 -20.38 -15.81 14.40
CA ALA A 170 -19.18 -15.81 13.59
C ALA A 170 -19.32 -16.83 12.47
N ILE A 171 -18.98 -16.45 11.24
CA ILE A 171 -18.89 -17.39 10.11
C ILE A 171 -17.48 -17.29 9.55
N THR A 172 -16.79 -18.42 9.52
CA THR A 172 -15.46 -18.55 8.94
C THR A 172 -15.54 -19.42 7.69
N ALA A 173 -14.97 -18.92 6.60
CA ALA A 173 -14.77 -19.68 5.38
C ALA A 173 -13.39 -20.35 5.37
N HIS A 174 -13.39 -21.60 4.90
CA HIS A 174 -12.22 -22.43 4.69
C HIS A 174 -12.23 -22.88 3.23
N TYR A 175 -11.14 -22.66 2.51
CA TYR A 175 -11.02 -23.01 1.09
C TYR A 175 -9.58 -23.28 0.72
N VAL A 176 -9.34 -23.94 -0.41
CA VAL A 176 -7.99 -24.19 -0.93
C VAL A 176 -7.76 -23.21 -2.08
N ASP A 177 -6.72 -22.39 -1.98
CA ASP A 177 -6.40 -21.44 -3.03
C ASP A 177 -5.72 -22.10 -4.24
N ASN A 178 -5.47 -21.32 -5.29
CA ASN A 178 -4.86 -21.82 -6.53
C ASN A 178 -3.42 -22.34 -6.34
N ASN A 179 -2.77 -22.03 -5.22
CA ASN A 179 -1.45 -22.56 -4.86
C ASN A 179 -1.55 -23.81 -3.99
N TRP A 180 -2.74 -24.41 -3.89
CA TRP A 180 -3.02 -25.58 -3.04
C TRP A 180 -2.78 -25.33 -1.55
N VAL A 181 -2.91 -24.08 -1.09
CA VAL A 181 -2.78 -23.72 0.33
C VAL A 181 -4.17 -23.59 0.95
N LEU A 182 -4.36 -24.23 2.11
CA LEU A 182 -5.57 -24.06 2.91
C LEU A 182 -5.62 -22.64 3.49
N GLN A 183 -6.67 -21.91 3.11
CA GLN A 183 -6.97 -20.57 3.59
C GLN A 183 -8.12 -20.61 4.60
N LYS A 184 -8.03 -19.75 5.62
CA LYS A 184 -9.08 -19.53 6.62
C LYS A 184 -9.37 -18.04 6.71
N LYS A 185 -10.63 -17.63 6.52
CA LYS A 185 -11.05 -16.22 6.59
C LYS A 185 -12.32 -16.07 7.41
N LEU A 186 -12.27 -15.25 8.46
CA LEU A 186 -13.47 -14.82 9.18
C LEU A 186 -14.24 -13.86 8.29
N LEU A 187 -15.40 -14.28 7.82
CA LEU A 187 -16.24 -13.46 6.94
C LEU A 187 -17.15 -12.57 7.79
N ILE A 188 -17.78 -13.16 8.81
CA ILE A 188 -18.81 -12.48 9.58
C ILE A 188 -18.47 -12.59 11.04
N PHE A 189 -18.60 -11.46 11.72
CA PHE A 189 -18.66 -11.36 13.17
C PHE A 189 -19.68 -10.26 13.47
N ARG A 190 -20.93 -10.66 13.71
CA ARG A 190 -22.04 -9.71 13.85
C ARG A 190 -22.89 -10.01 15.07
N HIS A 191 -23.40 -8.94 15.65
CA HIS A 191 -24.45 -9.01 16.65
C HIS A 191 -25.70 -9.63 16.00
N LEU A 192 -26.22 -10.65 16.66
CA LEU A 192 -27.41 -11.38 16.29
C LEU A 192 -28.48 -11.01 17.31
N PRO A 193 -29.36 -10.02 17.05
CA PRO A 193 -30.45 -9.72 17.96
C PRO A 193 -31.47 -10.85 18.03
N PRO A 194 -32.17 -11.01 19.17
CA PRO A 194 -33.26 -11.97 19.30
C PRO A 194 -34.39 -11.69 18.29
N PRO A 195 -35.21 -12.70 17.95
CA PRO A 195 -35.22 -14.07 18.46
C PRO A 195 -34.16 -15.01 17.83
N HIS A 196 -33.61 -15.93 18.64
CA HIS A 196 -32.59 -16.93 18.22
C HIS A 196 -33.17 -18.29 17.81
N GLY A 197 -34.38 -18.30 17.26
CA GLY A 197 -34.97 -19.53 16.70
C GLY A 197 -34.24 -19.96 15.42
N GLY A 198 -34.16 -21.27 15.17
CA GLY A 198 -33.44 -21.83 14.01
C GLY A 198 -33.83 -21.20 12.67
N GLN A 199 -35.11 -20.87 12.48
CA GLN A 199 -35.59 -20.15 11.31
C GLN A 199 -34.94 -18.76 11.14
N ASN A 200 -34.98 -17.91 12.18
CA ASN A 200 -34.40 -16.56 12.12
C ASN A 200 -32.88 -16.59 11.95
N VAL A 201 -32.22 -17.57 12.56
CA VAL A 201 -30.77 -17.78 12.41
C VAL A 201 -30.45 -18.20 10.98
N GLY A 202 -31.21 -19.14 10.43
CA GLY A 202 -31.06 -19.62 9.05
C GLY A 202 -31.32 -18.53 8.01
N GLU A 203 -32.37 -17.72 8.15
CA GLU A 203 -32.68 -16.60 7.24
C GLU A 203 -31.53 -15.58 7.19
N ARG A 204 -30.94 -15.28 8.36
CA ARG A 204 -29.78 -14.38 8.43
C ARG A 204 -28.55 -14.99 7.80
N LEU A 205 -28.31 -16.29 8.02
CA LEU A 205 -27.22 -17.00 7.38
C LEU A 205 -27.37 -17.00 5.85
N ILE A 206 -28.56 -17.26 5.31
CA ILE A 206 -28.84 -17.16 3.87
C ILE A 206 -28.55 -15.74 3.37
N THR A 207 -29.06 -14.72 4.04
CA THR A 207 -28.80 -13.31 3.72
C THR A 207 -27.30 -13.02 3.65
N PHE A 208 -26.53 -13.62 4.56
CA PHE A 208 -25.08 -13.48 4.58
C PHE A 208 -24.39 -14.20 3.43
N LEU A 209 -24.81 -15.42 3.07
CA LEU A 209 -24.26 -16.12 1.91
C LEU A 209 -24.49 -15.33 0.62
N GLN A 210 -25.64 -14.66 0.51
CA GLN A 210 -25.99 -13.76 -0.59
C GLN A 210 -25.16 -12.47 -0.56
N GLU A 211 -25.04 -11.81 0.59
CA GLU A 211 -24.22 -10.60 0.76
C GLU A 211 -22.77 -10.82 0.31
N TRP A 212 -22.24 -12.02 0.59
CA TRP A 212 -20.89 -12.44 0.20
C TRP A 212 -20.78 -13.01 -1.21
N GLY A 213 -21.90 -13.33 -1.86
CA GLY A 213 -21.93 -13.92 -3.21
C GLY A 213 -21.33 -15.34 -3.26
N ILE A 214 -21.45 -16.12 -2.18
CA ILE A 214 -20.81 -17.44 -2.04
C ILE A 214 -21.80 -18.61 -1.98
N GLU A 215 -23.11 -18.35 -2.04
CA GLU A 215 -24.17 -19.37 -1.90
C GLU A 215 -24.00 -20.58 -2.83
N SER A 216 -23.60 -20.35 -4.08
CA SER A 216 -23.40 -21.40 -5.10
C SER A 216 -22.08 -22.16 -4.98
N LYS A 217 -21.19 -21.73 -4.07
CA LYS A 217 -19.84 -22.27 -3.89
C LYS A 217 -19.69 -23.06 -2.60
N ILE A 218 -20.74 -23.12 -1.78
CA ILE A 218 -20.70 -23.86 -0.52
C ILE A 218 -20.52 -25.35 -0.80
N PHE A 219 -19.63 -25.98 -0.02
CA PHE A 219 -19.44 -27.42 0.04
C PHE A 219 -20.14 -27.98 1.27
N THR A 220 -19.72 -27.52 2.45
CA THR A 220 -20.24 -27.96 3.74
C THR A 220 -20.36 -26.77 4.68
N ILE A 221 -21.21 -26.93 5.69
CA ILE A 221 -21.26 -26.06 6.86
C ILE A 221 -21.15 -26.92 8.11
N THR A 222 -20.26 -26.52 9.03
CA THR A 222 -20.11 -27.13 10.35
C THR A 222 -20.67 -26.17 11.38
N LEU A 223 -21.59 -26.68 12.20
CA LEU A 223 -22.27 -25.96 13.28
C LEU A 223 -21.92 -26.64 14.61
N ASP A 224 -22.14 -25.95 15.73
CA ASP A 224 -22.07 -26.56 17.06
C ASP A 224 -23.27 -27.50 17.31
N ASN A 225 -23.26 -28.23 18.42
CA ASN A 225 -24.32 -29.18 18.75
C ASN A 225 -25.51 -28.52 19.48
N ALA A 226 -26.05 -27.45 18.89
CA ALA A 226 -27.20 -26.74 19.43
C ALA A 226 -28.49 -27.16 18.73
N LYS A 227 -29.57 -27.41 19.50
CA LYS A 227 -30.85 -27.92 18.97
C LYS A 227 -31.48 -27.05 17.88
N TYR A 228 -31.24 -25.75 17.88
CA TYR A 228 -31.82 -24.87 16.86
C TYR A 228 -31.11 -25.02 15.50
N ASN A 229 -29.92 -25.63 15.45
CA ASN A 229 -29.17 -25.84 14.20
C ASN A 229 -29.87 -26.81 13.24
N ASP A 230 -30.69 -27.73 13.74
CA ASP A 230 -31.52 -28.59 12.87
C ASP A 230 -32.42 -27.75 11.96
N GLY A 231 -33.10 -26.75 12.54
CA GLY A 231 -33.92 -25.81 11.79
C GLY A 231 -33.12 -24.88 10.86
N VAL A 232 -31.88 -24.55 11.21
CA VAL A 232 -30.96 -23.79 10.34
C VAL A 232 -30.59 -24.64 9.13
N VAL A 233 -30.19 -25.89 9.35
CA VAL A 233 -29.77 -26.83 8.29
C VAL A 233 -30.93 -27.12 7.34
N ASP A 234 -32.13 -27.36 7.86
CA ASP A 234 -33.30 -27.61 7.02
C ASP A 234 -33.63 -26.41 6.13
N LEU A 235 -33.58 -25.20 6.68
CA LEU A 235 -33.83 -23.99 5.91
C LEU A 235 -32.76 -23.76 4.83
N LEU A 236 -31.48 -23.93 5.18
CA LEU A 236 -30.37 -23.85 4.22
C LEU A 236 -30.50 -24.88 3.10
N ARG A 237 -30.80 -26.13 3.45
CA ARG A 237 -30.97 -27.22 2.48
C ARG A 237 -32.08 -26.86 1.50
N ASN A 238 -33.24 -26.45 1.99
CA ASN A 238 -34.37 -26.04 1.16
C ASN A 238 -34.00 -24.85 0.25
N HIS A 239 -33.33 -23.83 0.78
CA HIS A 239 -32.90 -22.67 0.01
C HIS A 239 -31.92 -23.06 -1.11
N LEU A 240 -30.87 -23.82 -0.79
CA LEU A 240 -29.86 -24.25 -1.75
C LEU A 240 -30.42 -25.22 -2.80
N SER A 241 -31.42 -26.04 -2.44
CA SER A 241 -32.15 -26.87 -3.41
C SER A 241 -32.92 -26.01 -4.40
N LEU A 242 -33.63 -24.98 -3.93
CA LEU A 242 -34.41 -24.08 -4.79
C LEU A 242 -33.53 -23.24 -5.72
N THR A 243 -32.29 -22.93 -5.32
CA THR A 243 -31.32 -22.19 -6.14
C THR A 243 -30.40 -23.10 -6.97
N ASN A 244 -30.66 -24.42 -7.04
CA ASN A 244 -29.81 -25.42 -7.70
C ASN A 244 -28.34 -25.34 -7.27
N SER A 245 -28.09 -24.91 -6.04
CA SER A 245 -26.75 -24.73 -5.45
C SER A 245 -26.40 -25.82 -4.45
N LEU A 246 -27.37 -26.65 -4.06
CA LEU A 246 -27.15 -27.78 -3.16
C LEU A 246 -26.31 -28.85 -3.86
N LEU A 247 -25.13 -29.12 -3.30
CA LEU A 247 -24.22 -30.15 -3.80
C LEU A 247 -24.59 -31.51 -3.20
N CYS A 248 -24.46 -32.58 -4.00
CA CYS A 248 -24.62 -33.97 -3.54
C CYS A 248 -25.94 -34.22 -2.79
N ASP A 249 -27.01 -33.51 -3.17
CA ASP A 249 -28.34 -33.57 -2.52
C ASP A 249 -28.31 -33.27 -1.00
N GLY A 250 -27.25 -32.62 -0.51
CA GLY A 250 -27.06 -32.28 0.89
C GLY A 250 -26.62 -33.44 1.79
N VAL A 251 -26.02 -34.48 1.19
CA VAL A 251 -25.37 -35.62 1.87
C VAL A 251 -23.95 -35.27 2.32
#